data_AF-A0A0B1TT35-F1
#
_entry.id   AF-A0A0B1TT35-F1
#
_cell.length_a   1.000
_cell.length_b   1.000
_cell.length_c   1.000
_cell.angle_alpha   90.00
_cell.angle_beta   90.00
_cell.angle_gamma   90.00
#
_symmetry.space_group_name_H-M   'P 1'
#
loop_
_entity.id
_entity.type
_entity.pdbx_description
1 polymer ?
#
loop_
_entity_poly.entity_id
_entity_poly.type
_entity_poly.pdbx_seq_one_letter_code
_entity_poly.pdbx_strand_id
1 'polypeptide(L)'
;MAAFRHVLQLLVSHNWTARPLFVDFDNAWNEEEIAKLESNFVKLRPVLPPVVIITNEDPSGSKWTRDGPTPLLLKRTIALAKAMLNVLNMNYEHTKAVDLKSALLSVDMSVYDVVIEIFPKMVVRTGISDKSPSVKEPEALPVVNFDPIDELVYALNAHFQHTALFFWNRYGGDHIGMLWKPYEAEVPAKQFAMDEIDALVGQLTETQVDPTALGMVNTHDLANSKMLGELLSNKRRDERMVEPEFLFEVYIWI
;
A
#
# COMPACT_ATOMS: atom_id res chain seq x y z
N MET A 1 8.39 10.31 24.94
CA MET A 1 7.98 8.92 24.64
C MET A 1 6.47 8.69 24.75
N ALA A 2 5.77 9.18 25.79
CA ALA A 2 4.32 8.98 25.93
C ALA A 2 3.49 9.52 24.74
N ALA A 3 3.75 10.75 24.30
CA ALA A 3 3.07 11.33 23.13
C ALA A 3 3.27 10.51 21.85
N PHE A 4 4.50 10.04 21.58
CA PHE A 4 4.79 9.20 20.43
C PHE A 4 4.01 7.87 20.47
N ARG A 5 3.92 7.23 21.65
CA ARG A 5 3.10 6.03 21.83
C ARG A 5 1.62 6.30 21.52
N HIS A 6 1.07 7.42 21.99
CA HIS A 6 -0.33 7.77 21.70
C HIS A 6 -0.58 7.98 20.19
N VAL A 7 0.37 8.59 19.47
CA VAL A 7 0.29 8.73 18.01
C VAL A 7 0.28 7.36 17.32
N LEU A 8 1.18 6.45 17.73
CA LEU A 8 1.19 5.09 17.20
C LEU A 8 -0.11 4.34 17.53
N GLN A 9 -0.63 4.50 18.75
CA GLN A 9 -1.91 3.90 19.14
C GLN A 9 -3.06 4.42 18.30
N LEU A 10 -3.12 5.74 18.06
CA LEU A 10 -4.10 6.36 17.18
C LEU A 10 -4.02 5.79 15.76
N LEU A 11 -2.82 5.66 15.19
CA LEU A 11 -2.61 5.06 13.88
C LEU A 11 -3.19 3.64 13.78
N VAL A 12 -3.05 2.86 14.84
CA VAL A 12 -3.44 1.45 14.89
C VAL A 12 -4.92 1.24 15.21
N SER A 13 -5.48 2.03 16.13
CA SER A 13 -6.85 1.86 16.60
C SER A 13 -7.88 2.59 15.74
N HIS A 14 -7.48 3.64 15.03
CA HIS A 14 -8.39 4.46 14.23
C HIS A 14 -8.83 3.74 12.96
N ASN A 15 -10.14 3.77 12.69
CA ASN A 15 -10.69 3.23 11.45
C ASN A 15 -10.64 4.28 10.34
N TRP A 16 -9.51 4.36 9.66
CA TRP A 16 -9.25 5.24 8.51
C TRP A 16 -10.25 5.07 7.35
N THR A 17 -10.91 3.91 7.25
CA THR A 17 -11.84 3.67 6.14
C THR A 17 -13.22 4.27 6.37
N ALA A 18 -13.67 4.25 7.63
CA ALA A 18 -15.04 4.58 8.00
C ALA A 18 -15.17 5.94 8.68
N ARG A 19 -14.08 6.52 9.20
CA ARG A 19 -14.12 7.78 9.96
C ARG A 19 -12.96 8.70 9.60
N PRO A 20 -13.21 10.00 9.37
CA PRO A 20 -12.14 10.98 9.30
C PRO A 20 -11.52 11.18 10.69
N LEU A 21 -10.29 11.66 10.73
CA LEU A 21 -9.67 12.14 11.96
C LEU A 21 -10.01 13.62 12.13
N PHE A 22 -10.75 13.96 13.19
CA PHE A 22 -11.04 15.33 13.56
C PHE A 22 -9.93 15.88 14.46
N VAL A 23 -9.34 17.00 14.07
CA VAL A 23 -8.34 17.71 14.88
C VAL A 23 -8.80 19.16 15.03
N ASP A 24 -9.38 19.45 16.18
CA ASP A 24 -9.80 20.79 16.56
C ASP A 24 -8.70 21.44 17.40
N PHE A 25 -8.01 22.44 16.82
CA PHE A 25 -6.92 23.14 17.51
C PHE A 25 -7.43 24.24 18.45
N ASP A 26 -8.56 24.85 18.09
CA ASP A 26 -9.10 26.02 18.79
C ASP A 26 -10.35 25.67 19.64
N ASN A 27 -10.75 24.40 19.63
CA ASN A 27 -11.97 23.90 20.25
C ASN A 27 -13.21 24.70 19.80
N ALA A 28 -13.24 25.04 18.51
CA ALA A 28 -14.22 25.93 17.91
C ALA A 28 -15.46 25.20 17.40
N TRP A 29 -15.39 23.87 17.21
CA TRP A 29 -16.49 23.14 16.59
C TRP A 29 -17.64 22.86 17.54
N ASN A 30 -18.85 23.16 17.06
CA ASN A 30 -20.08 22.73 17.69
C ASN A 30 -20.55 21.37 17.15
N GLU A 31 -21.41 20.67 17.89
CA GLU A 31 -21.95 19.36 17.50
C GLU A 31 -22.64 19.39 16.11
N GLU A 32 -23.31 20.50 15.79
CA GLU A 32 -23.94 20.70 14.47
C GLU A 32 -22.90 20.80 13.33
N GLU A 33 -21.73 21.37 13.60
CA GLU A 33 -20.68 21.53 12.60
C GLU A 33 -19.98 20.21 12.35
N ILE A 34 -19.73 19.44 13.42
CA ILE A 34 -19.19 18.08 13.32
C ILE A 34 -20.15 17.21 12.49
N ALA A 35 -21.46 17.26 12.76
CA ALA A 35 -22.45 16.50 12.00
C ALA A 35 -22.48 16.89 10.50
N LYS A 36 -22.29 18.18 10.18
CA LYS A 36 -22.15 18.65 8.78
C LYS A 36 -20.89 18.10 8.13
N LEU A 37 -19.76 18.12 8.83
CA LEU A 37 -18.48 17.60 8.33
C LEU A 37 -18.54 16.08 8.11
N GLU A 38 -19.17 15.33 9.02
CA GLU A 38 -19.40 13.89 8.86
C GLU A 38 -20.31 13.58 7.66
N SER A 39 -21.40 14.33 7.48
CA SER A 39 -22.28 14.18 6.31
C SER A 39 -21.52 14.43 5.01
N ASN A 40 -20.65 15.44 4.98
CA ASN A 40 -19.81 15.75 3.83
C ASN A 40 -18.79 14.65 3.56
N PHE A 41 -18.15 14.12 4.61
CA PHE A 41 -17.22 12.99 4.49
C PHE A 41 -17.90 11.77 3.85
N VAL A 42 -19.08 11.38 4.31
CA VAL A 42 -19.81 10.22 3.75
C VAL A 42 -20.14 10.43 2.28
N LYS A 43 -20.58 11.64 1.90
CA LYS A 43 -20.89 11.98 0.49
C LYS A 43 -19.65 11.93 -0.40
N LEU A 44 -18.52 12.44 0.09
CA LEU A 44 -17.28 12.56 -0.67
C LEU A 44 -16.38 11.33 -0.53
N ARG A 45 -16.74 10.33 0.29
CA ARG A 45 -15.89 9.17 0.55
C ARG A 45 -15.34 8.49 -0.71
N PRO A 46 -16.11 8.32 -1.81
CA PRO A 46 -15.60 7.67 -3.02
C PRO A 46 -14.43 8.40 -3.70
N VAL A 47 -14.30 9.71 -3.50
CA VAL A 47 -13.25 10.54 -4.11
C VAL A 47 -12.13 10.91 -3.16
N LEU A 48 -12.31 10.68 -1.85
CA LEU A 48 -11.36 11.08 -0.82
C LEU A 48 -10.21 10.06 -0.68
N PRO A 49 -9.02 10.51 -0.28
CA PRO A 49 -7.89 9.64 -0.02
C PRO A 49 -8.16 8.67 1.15
N PRO A 50 -7.33 7.62 1.31
CA PRO A 50 -7.48 6.64 2.38
C PRO A 50 -7.40 7.27 3.78
N VAL A 51 -6.54 8.27 3.94
CA VAL A 51 -6.37 9.04 5.18
C VAL A 51 -7.02 10.40 4.99
N VAL A 52 -7.97 10.75 5.86
CA VAL A 52 -8.65 12.04 5.86
C VAL A 52 -8.51 12.68 7.24
N ILE A 53 -7.93 13.88 7.29
CA ILE A 53 -7.65 14.61 8.53
C ILE A 53 -8.32 15.98 8.42
N ILE A 54 -9.47 16.12 9.06
CA ILE A 54 -10.25 17.35 9.04
C ILE A 54 -9.71 18.27 10.13
N THR A 55 -9.42 19.51 9.76
CA THR A 55 -8.96 20.58 10.65
C THR A 55 -9.80 21.83 10.41
N ASN A 56 -9.74 22.81 11.33
CA ASN A 56 -10.49 24.07 11.21
C ASN A 56 -10.17 24.81 9.89
N GLU A 57 -8.94 24.65 9.40
CA GLU A 57 -8.42 25.24 8.16
C GLU A 57 -8.68 24.38 6.90
N ASP A 58 -8.97 23.08 7.07
CA ASP A 58 -9.27 22.16 5.97
C ASP A 58 -10.51 21.29 6.26
N PRO A 59 -11.71 21.78 5.93
CA PRO A 59 -12.96 21.04 6.07
C PRO A 59 -13.06 19.80 5.16
N SER A 60 -12.25 19.73 4.10
CA SER A 60 -12.22 18.58 3.18
C SER A 60 -11.36 17.44 3.73
N GLY A 61 -10.41 17.78 4.60
CA GLY A 61 -9.42 16.90 5.20
C GLY A 61 -8.49 16.18 4.23
N SER A 62 -8.35 16.70 3.01
CA SER A 62 -7.59 16.09 1.91
C SER A 62 -6.37 16.89 1.47
N LYS A 63 -6.18 18.12 1.99
CA LYS A 63 -5.12 19.04 1.57
C LYS A 63 -3.72 18.44 1.71
N TRP A 64 -3.49 17.67 2.77
CA TRP A 64 -2.19 17.05 3.06
C TRP A 64 -2.13 15.56 2.71
N THR A 65 -3.24 14.95 2.28
CA THR A 65 -3.32 13.51 2.01
C THR A 65 -3.70 13.18 0.57
N ARG A 66 -3.83 14.20 -0.29
CA ARG A 66 -4.18 14.05 -1.71
C ARG A 66 -3.20 13.18 -2.48
N ASP A 67 -1.90 13.41 -2.29
CA ASP A 67 -0.85 12.70 -3.04
C ASP A 67 -0.44 11.38 -2.36
N GLY A 68 -1.02 11.06 -1.21
CA GLY A 68 -0.75 9.85 -0.46
C GLY A 68 -1.06 9.99 1.03
N PRO A 69 -1.04 8.89 1.79
CA PRO A 69 -0.56 7.56 1.39
C PRO A 69 -1.58 6.77 0.54
N THR A 70 -1.07 5.90 -0.34
CA THR A 70 -1.91 4.90 -1.03
C THR A 70 -2.45 3.86 -0.01
N PRO A 71 -3.53 3.12 -0.32
CA PRO A 71 -4.07 2.13 0.61
C PRO A 71 -3.04 1.09 1.08
N LEU A 72 -2.15 0.67 0.18
CA LEU A 72 -1.06 -0.27 0.50
C LEU A 72 -0.04 0.34 1.46
N LEU A 73 0.38 1.58 1.18
CA LEU A 73 1.31 2.29 2.07
C LEU A 73 0.69 2.52 3.45
N LEU A 74 -0.60 2.88 3.52
CA LEU A 74 -1.32 3.03 4.79
C LEU A 74 -1.33 1.71 5.57
N LYS A 75 -1.67 0.58 4.93
CA LYS A 75 -1.66 -0.73 5.57
C LYS A 75 -0.28 -1.08 6.14
N ARG A 76 0.78 -0.84 5.36
CA ARG A 76 2.17 -1.03 5.79
C ARG A 76 2.52 -0.12 6.97
N THR A 77 2.15 1.17 6.93
CA THR A 77 2.37 2.11 8.03
C THR A 77 1.69 1.62 9.32
N ILE A 78 0.45 1.13 9.23
CA ILE A 78 -0.27 0.57 10.39
C ILE A 78 0.43 -0.69 10.92
N ALA A 79 0.88 -1.58 10.04
CA ALA A 79 1.61 -2.80 10.43
C ALA A 79 2.93 -2.48 11.16
N LEU A 80 3.70 -1.53 10.62
CA LEU A 80 4.93 -1.05 11.26
C LEU A 80 4.64 -0.38 12.61
N ALA A 81 3.58 0.45 12.69
CA ALA A 81 3.17 1.07 13.95
C ALA A 81 2.78 0.03 15.02
N LYS A 82 2.09 -1.06 14.63
CA LYS A 82 1.78 -2.20 15.51
C LYS A 82 3.05 -2.88 16.04
N ALA A 83 4.00 -3.19 15.15
CA ALA A 83 5.27 -3.80 15.54
C ALA A 83 6.05 -2.89 16.51
N MET A 84 6.08 -1.59 16.22
CA MET A 84 6.74 -0.57 17.03
C MET A 84 6.12 -0.44 18.43
N LEU A 85 4.78 -0.42 18.51
CA LEU A 85 4.06 -0.42 19.79
C LEU A 85 4.36 -1.65 20.62
N ASN A 86 4.45 -2.83 20.00
CA ASN A 86 4.78 -4.06 20.70
C ASN A 86 6.16 -3.97 21.37
N VAL A 87 7.18 -3.51 20.64
CA VAL A 87 8.53 -3.28 21.18
C VAL A 87 8.50 -2.24 22.33
N LEU A 88 7.77 -1.15 22.16
CA LEU A 88 7.63 -0.11 23.19
C LEU A 88 6.87 -0.57 24.43
N ASN A 89 5.92 -1.49 24.30
CA ASN A 89 5.19 -2.09 25.43
C ASN A 89 6.10 -3.06 26.19
N MET A 90 6.82 -3.95 25.49
CA MET A 90 7.78 -4.88 26.10
C MET A 90 8.89 -4.16 26.90
N ASN A 91 9.36 -3.01 26.39
CA ASN A 91 10.35 -2.19 27.09
C ASN A 91 9.76 -1.49 28.32
N TYR A 92 8.51 -1.01 28.23
CA TYR A 92 7.82 -0.32 29.32
C TYR A 92 7.47 -1.27 30.48
N GLU A 93 7.07 -2.51 30.16
CA GLU A 93 6.76 -3.56 31.14
C GLU A 93 8.04 -4.17 31.78
N HIS A 94 9.22 -3.62 31.47
CA HIS A 94 10.53 -4.12 31.88
C HIS A 94 10.78 -5.60 31.59
N THR A 95 9.99 -6.21 30.70
CA THR A 95 10.05 -7.63 30.40
C THR A 95 11.33 -7.98 29.64
N LYS A 96 11.85 -7.05 28.83
CA LYS A 96 13.13 -7.16 28.13
C LYS A 96 13.82 -5.79 28.05
N ALA A 97 15.11 -5.73 28.39
CA ALA A 97 15.96 -4.58 28.10
C ALA A 97 16.29 -4.56 26.60
N VAL A 98 15.42 -3.92 25.82
CA VAL A 98 15.61 -3.75 24.38
C VAL A 98 16.28 -2.40 24.12
N ASP A 99 17.33 -2.39 23.31
CA ASP A 99 17.85 -1.14 22.76
C ASP A 99 16.83 -0.56 21.77
N LEU A 100 16.06 0.42 22.26
CA LEU A 100 15.02 1.08 21.48
C LEU A 100 15.60 1.79 20.25
N LYS A 101 16.84 2.27 20.30
CA LYS A 101 17.38 3.04 19.18
C LYS A 101 17.59 2.13 17.97
N SER A 102 18.26 1.00 18.16
CA SER A 102 18.44 0.02 17.08
C SER A 102 17.10 -0.56 16.64
N ALA A 103 16.21 -0.95 17.56
CA ALA A 103 14.95 -1.58 17.20
C ALA A 103 13.96 -0.66 16.45
N LEU A 104 14.00 0.66 16.69
CA LEU A 104 13.08 1.62 16.08
C LEU A 104 13.63 2.25 14.79
N LEU A 105 14.95 2.30 14.64
CA LEU A 105 15.61 2.96 13.50
C LEU A 105 16.22 1.96 12.51
N SER A 106 16.32 0.68 12.84
CA SER A 106 16.77 -0.32 11.89
C SER A 106 15.73 -0.54 10.81
N VAL A 107 16.20 -0.56 9.56
CA VAL A 107 15.40 -0.97 8.41
C VAL A 107 15.85 -2.36 8.04
N ASP A 108 14.91 -3.30 7.96
CA ASP A 108 15.20 -4.61 7.40
C ASP A 108 15.30 -4.51 5.88
N MET A 109 16.51 -4.73 5.38
CA MET A 109 16.82 -4.64 3.95
C MET A 109 16.59 -5.96 3.23
N SER A 110 16.38 -7.06 3.96
CA SER A 110 16.11 -8.39 3.38
C SER A 110 14.79 -8.48 2.63
N VAL A 111 13.90 -7.50 2.86
CA VAL A 111 12.60 -7.38 2.22
C VAL A 111 12.71 -6.92 0.76
N TYR A 112 13.85 -6.36 0.33
CA TYR A 112 14.06 -5.88 -1.03
C TYR A 112 14.76 -6.94 -1.90
N ASP A 113 14.36 -7.02 -3.17
CA ASP A 113 14.98 -7.93 -4.14
C ASP A 113 16.41 -7.50 -4.48
N VAL A 114 16.64 -6.18 -4.54
CA VAL A 114 17.95 -5.57 -4.79
C VAL A 114 18.14 -4.39 -3.85
N VAL A 115 19.37 -4.24 -3.35
CA VAL A 115 19.78 -3.11 -2.52
C VAL A 115 20.94 -2.40 -3.22
N ILE A 116 20.78 -1.10 -3.44
CA ILE A 116 21.81 -0.24 -4.02
C ILE A 116 22.43 0.56 -2.88
N GLU A 117 23.70 0.32 -2.61
CA GLU A 117 24.48 1.08 -1.62
C GLU A 117 24.86 2.45 -2.17
N ILE A 118 24.66 3.49 -1.37
CA ILE A 118 25.00 4.86 -1.69
C ILE A 118 26.28 5.23 -0.93
N PHE A 119 27.22 5.87 -1.62
CA PHE A 119 28.41 6.39 -0.96
C PHE A 119 28.03 7.43 0.10
N PRO A 120 28.54 7.33 1.35
CA PRO A 120 28.18 8.24 2.43
C PRO A 120 28.41 9.73 2.12
N LYS A 121 29.37 10.05 1.24
CA LYS A 121 29.65 11.42 0.79
C LYS A 121 28.53 12.05 -0.04
N MET A 122 27.66 11.23 -0.63
CA MET A 122 26.53 11.67 -1.45
C MET A 122 25.28 11.93 -0.60
N VAL A 123 25.26 11.47 0.66
CA VAL A 123 24.13 11.64 1.57
C VAL A 123 24.17 13.06 2.15
N VAL A 124 23.37 13.94 1.56
CA VAL A 124 23.36 15.38 1.92
C VAL A 124 22.59 15.67 3.21
N ARG A 125 21.60 14.85 3.55
CA ARG A 125 20.74 14.98 4.75
C ARG A 125 21.21 14.07 5.88
N THR A 126 22.50 14.13 6.18
CA THR A 126 23.02 13.54 7.42
C THR A 126 22.59 14.43 8.60
N GLY A 127 22.30 13.82 9.75
CA GLY A 127 21.67 14.50 10.89
C GLY A 127 22.37 15.80 11.31
N ILE A 128 21.66 16.62 12.10
CA ILE A 128 22.08 17.94 12.59
C ILE A 128 23.57 17.91 12.97
N SER A 129 24.39 18.57 12.15
CA SER A 129 25.76 18.89 12.53
C SER A 129 25.71 20.08 13.47
N ASP A 130 26.11 19.90 14.72
CA ASP A 130 26.31 21.00 15.70
C ASP A 130 27.36 22.02 15.22
N LYS A 131 28.11 21.67 14.17
CA LYS A 131 29.10 22.53 13.54
C LYS A 131 28.49 23.15 12.30
N SER A 132 28.30 24.48 12.35
CA SER A 132 28.14 25.25 11.12
C SER A 132 29.42 25.08 10.28
N PRO A 133 29.33 24.72 8.99
CA PRO A 133 30.50 24.66 8.14
C PRO A 133 31.08 26.08 8.04
N SER A 134 32.21 26.32 8.70
CA SER A 134 33.01 27.53 8.53
C SER A 134 33.71 27.44 7.19
N VAL A 135 33.04 27.91 6.14
CA VAL A 135 33.66 28.06 4.82
C VAL A 135 34.53 29.31 4.89
N LYS A 136 35.84 29.12 5.05
CA LYS A 136 36.82 30.19 4.86
C LYS A 136 36.91 30.44 3.37
N GLU A 137 36.26 31.51 2.91
CA GLU A 137 36.23 31.99 1.51
C GLU A 137 35.68 30.97 0.50
N PRO A 138 34.37 31.03 0.17
CA PRO A 138 33.82 30.17 -0.87
C PRO A 138 34.38 30.56 -2.24
N GLU A 139 35.15 29.67 -2.87
CA GLU A 139 35.56 29.80 -4.28
C GLU A 139 34.36 29.77 -5.25
N ALA A 140 33.20 29.25 -4.79
CA ALA A 140 31.95 29.18 -5.54
C ALA A 140 30.73 29.31 -4.61
N LEU A 141 29.63 29.81 -5.16
CA LEU A 141 28.36 29.91 -4.42
C LEU A 141 27.87 28.51 -4.01
N PRO A 142 27.41 28.31 -2.76
CA PRO A 142 26.91 27.03 -2.33
C PRO A 142 25.66 26.66 -3.13
N VAL A 143 25.65 25.44 -3.66
CA VAL A 143 24.47 24.88 -4.32
C VAL A 143 23.46 24.53 -3.23
N VAL A 144 22.36 25.28 -3.19
CA VAL A 144 21.25 25.05 -2.25
C VAL A 144 20.19 24.17 -2.90
N ASN A 145 19.48 23.38 -2.08
CA ASN A 145 18.38 22.50 -2.50
C ASN A 145 18.73 21.42 -3.54
N PHE A 146 20.01 21.13 -3.73
CA PHE A 146 20.45 20.01 -4.56
C PHE A 146 20.67 18.77 -3.70
N ASP A 147 20.00 17.69 -4.07
CA ASP A 147 20.17 16.37 -3.46
C ASP A 147 20.36 15.34 -4.59
N PRO A 148 21.60 14.85 -4.80
CA PRO A 148 21.89 13.97 -5.93
C PRO A 148 21.18 12.62 -5.83
N ILE A 149 20.82 12.18 -4.63
CA ILE A 149 20.12 10.93 -4.41
C ILE A 149 18.63 11.10 -4.75
N ASP A 150 18.03 12.23 -4.36
CA ASP A 150 16.67 12.60 -4.79
C ASP A 150 16.55 12.59 -6.32
N GLU A 151 17.50 13.21 -7.03
CA GLU A 151 17.51 13.25 -8.50
C GLU A 151 17.70 11.86 -9.12
N LEU A 152 18.59 11.04 -8.54
CA LEU A 152 18.80 9.66 -8.97
C LEU A 152 17.51 8.83 -8.82
N VAL A 153 16.86 8.89 -7.66
CA VAL A 153 15.61 8.16 -7.42
C VAL A 153 14.49 8.67 -8.32
N TYR A 154 14.44 9.97 -8.59
CA TYR A 154 13.51 10.53 -9.56
C TYR A 154 13.73 9.95 -10.96
N ALA A 155 14.97 9.91 -11.45
CA ALA A 155 15.31 9.32 -12.74
C ALA A 155 15.00 7.81 -12.79
N LEU A 156 15.33 7.07 -11.73
CA LEU A 156 15.02 5.63 -11.63
C LEU A 156 13.52 5.37 -11.72
N ASN A 157 12.71 6.14 -11.00
CA ASN A 157 11.26 6.03 -11.10
C ASN A 157 10.76 6.43 -12.50
N ALA A 158 11.25 7.53 -13.07
CA ALA A 158 10.83 7.97 -14.40
C ALA A 158 11.05 6.89 -15.49
N HIS A 159 12.15 6.13 -15.41
CA HIS A 159 12.50 5.12 -16.40
C HIS A 159 11.99 3.71 -16.07
N PHE A 160 11.95 3.32 -14.80
CA PHE A 160 11.73 1.93 -14.40
C PHE A 160 10.50 1.72 -13.51
N GLN A 161 9.68 2.75 -13.26
CA GLN A 161 8.45 2.60 -12.45
C GLN A 161 7.49 1.53 -12.96
N HIS A 162 7.53 1.13 -14.23
CA HIS A 162 6.65 0.11 -14.79
C HIS A 162 7.07 -1.31 -14.40
N THR A 163 8.35 -1.52 -14.05
CA THR A 163 8.93 -2.85 -13.76
C THR A 163 9.32 -2.99 -12.30
N ALA A 164 9.75 -1.91 -11.64
CA ALA A 164 10.26 -1.94 -10.28
C ALA A 164 9.74 -0.75 -9.45
N LEU A 165 9.79 -0.93 -8.14
CA LEU A 165 9.52 0.09 -7.12
C LEU A 165 10.81 0.41 -6.39
N PHE A 166 11.11 1.69 -6.23
CA PHE A 166 12.31 2.17 -5.54
C PHE A 166 11.94 2.84 -4.21
N PHE A 167 12.58 2.41 -3.13
CA PHE A 167 12.38 2.89 -1.78
C PHE A 167 13.71 3.39 -1.23
N TRP A 168 13.70 4.57 -0.63
CA TRP A 168 14.90 5.13 -0.03
C TRP A 168 14.53 6.03 1.15
N ASN A 169 15.44 6.14 2.12
CA ASN A 169 15.25 7.01 3.26
C ASN A 169 15.91 8.38 3.01
N ARG A 170 15.07 9.38 2.76
CA ARG A 170 15.48 10.79 2.60
C ARG A 170 16.28 11.37 3.75
N TYR A 171 16.08 10.88 4.96
CA TYR A 171 16.65 11.50 6.15
C TYR A 171 17.88 10.74 6.63
N GLY A 172 18.85 10.55 5.72
CA GLY A 172 20.14 9.95 6.05
C GLY A 172 20.26 8.46 5.75
N GLY A 173 19.39 7.91 4.89
CA GLY A 173 19.58 6.58 4.33
C GLY A 173 20.74 6.54 3.35
N ASP A 174 21.55 5.51 3.49
CA ASP A 174 22.70 5.18 2.63
C ASP A 174 22.40 4.02 1.67
N HIS A 175 21.14 3.63 1.54
CA HIS A 175 20.72 2.54 0.68
C HIS A 175 19.40 2.87 -0.04
N ILE A 176 19.27 2.37 -1.27
CA ILE A 176 18.02 2.35 -2.05
C ILE A 176 17.59 0.89 -2.19
N GLY A 177 16.43 0.56 -1.64
CA GLY A 177 15.79 -0.75 -1.82
C GLY A 177 14.96 -0.77 -3.09
N MET A 178 15.00 -1.88 -3.82
CA MET A 178 14.22 -2.10 -5.03
C MET A 178 13.38 -3.37 -4.90
N LEU A 179 12.11 -3.29 -5.30
CA LEU A 179 11.22 -4.44 -5.44
C LEU A 179 10.79 -4.57 -6.89
N TRP A 180 10.81 -5.78 -7.43
CA TRP A 180 10.20 -6.08 -8.71
C TRP A 180 8.68 -6.00 -8.56
N LYS A 181 8.02 -5.29 -9.47
CA LYS A 181 6.59 -5.43 -9.60
C LYS A 181 6.33 -6.85 -10.10
N PRO A 182 5.37 -7.58 -9.53
CA PRO A 182 4.95 -8.84 -10.12
C PRO A 182 4.56 -8.51 -11.55
N TYR A 183 5.24 -9.15 -12.52
CA TYR A 183 4.80 -9.08 -13.90
C TYR A 183 3.33 -9.50 -13.88
N GLU A 184 2.44 -8.71 -14.48
CA GLU A 184 1.11 -9.19 -14.85
C GLU A 184 1.34 -10.29 -15.89
N ALA A 185 1.84 -11.45 -15.47
CA ALA A 185 1.60 -12.68 -16.17
C ALA A 185 0.09 -12.71 -16.25
N GLU A 186 -0.44 -12.54 -17.47
CA GLU A 186 -1.84 -12.75 -17.78
C GLU A 186 -2.29 -13.91 -16.91
N VAL A 187 -3.12 -13.62 -15.90
CA VAL A 187 -3.67 -14.67 -15.04
C VAL A 187 -4.22 -15.67 -16.05
N PRO A 188 -3.63 -16.86 -16.22
CA PRO A 188 -4.11 -17.78 -17.24
C PRO A 188 -5.55 -17.97 -16.83
N ALA A 189 -6.48 -17.45 -17.65
CA ALA A 189 -7.90 -17.47 -17.35
C ALA A 189 -8.16 -18.87 -16.85
N LYS A 190 -8.46 -19.03 -15.56
CA LYS A 190 -8.51 -20.34 -14.91
C LYS A 190 -9.30 -21.20 -15.87
N GLN A 191 -8.61 -22.13 -16.55
CA GLN A 191 -9.26 -22.98 -17.53
C GLN A 191 -10.04 -23.95 -16.66
N PHE A 192 -11.22 -23.51 -16.22
CA PHE A 192 -12.20 -24.41 -15.67
C PHE A 192 -12.42 -25.43 -16.79
N ALA A 193 -12.04 -26.68 -16.53
CA ALA A 193 -12.49 -27.76 -17.38
C ALA A 193 -14.01 -27.62 -17.47
N MET A 194 -14.59 -27.78 -18.67
CA MET A 194 -16.03 -27.61 -18.84
C MET A 194 -16.82 -28.51 -17.87
N ASP A 195 -16.22 -29.64 -17.51
CA ASP A 195 -16.67 -30.60 -16.51
C ASP A 195 -16.79 -30.00 -15.08
N GLU A 196 -15.92 -29.07 -14.68
CA GLU A 196 -16.03 -28.36 -13.40
C GLU A 196 -17.15 -27.32 -13.42
N ILE A 197 -17.37 -26.67 -14.57
CA ILE A 197 -18.50 -25.74 -14.74
C ILE A 197 -19.82 -26.51 -14.72
N ASP A 198 -19.91 -27.65 -15.41
CA ASP A 198 -21.11 -28.50 -15.41
C ASP A 198 -21.38 -29.08 -14.02
N ALA A 199 -20.34 -29.41 -13.25
CA ALA A 199 -20.49 -29.82 -11.86
C ALA A 199 -20.96 -28.66 -10.96
N LEU A 200 -20.45 -27.44 -11.15
CA LEU A 200 -20.89 -26.26 -10.39
C LEU A 200 -22.32 -25.83 -10.76
N VAL A 201 -22.67 -25.87 -12.04
CA VAL A 201 -24.01 -25.61 -12.55
C VAL A 201 -24.97 -26.68 -12.06
N GLY A 202 -24.56 -27.95 -12.06
CA GLY A 202 -25.32 -29.06 -11.47
C GLY A 202 -25.64 -28.83 -10.00
N GLN A 203 -24.65 -28.41 -9.20
CA GLN A 203 -24.82 -28.09 -7.78
C GLN A 203 -25.72 -26.86 -7.54
N LEU A 204 -25.68 -25.86 -8.42
CA LEU A 204 -26.57 -24.70 -8.36
C LEU A 204 -28.00 -25.05 -8.78
N THR A 205 -28.20 -26.00 -9.69
CA THR A 205 -29.54 -26.45 -10.12
C THR A 205 -30.20 -27.45 -9.16
N GLU A 206 -29.44 -28.10 -8.27
CA GLU A 206 -29.99 -29.00 -7.24
C GLU A 206 -30.48 -28.27 -5.98
N THR A 207 -30.24 -26.97 -5.84
CA THR A 207 -30.87 -26.19 -4.78
C THR A 207 -32.27 -25.79 -5.22
N GLN A 208 -33.26 -26.57 -4.77
CA GLN A 208 -34.67 -26.42 -5.12
C GLN A 208 -35.17 -24.98 -5.17
N VAL A 209 -35.61 -24.56 -6.36
CA VAL A 209 -36.64 -23.52 -6.52
C VAL A 209 -37.90 -24.20 -7.01
N ASP A 210 -38.93 -24.18 -6.16
CA ASP A 210 -40.29 -24.65 -6.41
C ASP A 210 -40.87 -24.02 -7.70
N PRO A 211 -41.30 -24.80 -8.71
CA PRO A 211 -41.77 -24.28 -10.00
C PRO A 211 -43.16 -23.59 -10.00
N THR A 212 -43.75 -23.26 -8.84
CA THR A 212 -45.12 -22.68 -8.82
C THR A 212 -45.17 -21.14 -8.94
N ALA A 213 -44.05 -20.44 -9.14
CA ALA A 213 -44.07 -18.99 -9.34
C ALA A 213 -43.46 -18.56 -10.68
N LEU A 214 -44.34 -17.97 -11.52
CA LEU A 214 -44.12 -17.22 -12.75
C LEU A 214 -44.10 -18.03 -14.06
N GLY A 215 -45.12 -17.74 -14.86
CA GLY A 215 -45.49 -18.48 -16.05
C GLY A 215 -44.58 -18.24 -17.26
N MET A 216 -44.48 -19.32 -18.04
CA MET A 216 -44.31 -19.44 -19.50
C MET A 216 -43.51 -18.35 -20.24
N VAL A 217 -42.47 -18.76 -20.99
CA VAL A 217 -42.43 -18.83 -22.47
C VAL A 217 -41.28 -19.76 -22.91
N ASN A 218 -41.56 -20.60 -23.91
CA ASN A 218 -40.69 -21.64 -24.48
C ASN A 218 -39.53 -21.08 -25.33
N THR A 219 -38.40 -21.77 -25.31
CA THR A 219 -37.24 -21.63 -26.20
C THR A 219 -37.41 -22.49 -27.45
N HIS A 220 -37.25 -21.89 -28.63
CA HIS A 220 -36.86 -22.59 -29.85
C HIS A 220 -35.62 -21.87 -30.42
N ASP A 221 -34.76 -22.65 -31.07
CA ASP A 221 -33.54 -22.27 -31.81
C ASP A 221 -32.21 -22.25 -31.04
N LEU A 222 -31.70 -23.45 -30.78
CA LEU A 222 -30.27 -23.70 -30.63
C LEU A 222 -29.84 -24.77 -31.65
N ALA A 223 -29.29 -24.34 -32.78
CA ALA A 223 -28.52 -25.20 -33.67
C ALA A 223 -27.25 -24.46 -34.13
N ASN A 224 -26.13 -25.17 -34.06
CA ASN A 224 -24.77 -24.86 -34.58
C ASN A 224 -23.73 -24.34 -33.58
N SER A 225 -23.16 -25.23 -32.76
CA SER A 225 -21.83 -25.03 -32.14
C SER A 225 -20.78 -26.09 -32.53
N LYS A 226 -21.05 -26.92 -33.54
CA LYS A 226 -20.16 -28.04 -33.91
C LYS A 226 -18.98 -27.68 -34.84
N MET A 227 -18.80 -26.41 -35.20
CA MET A 227 -17.80 -26.01 -36.20
C MET A 227 -16.64 -25.16 -35.65
N LEU A 228 -16.61 -24.84 -34.35
CA LEU A 228 -15.53 -24.04 -33.75
C LEU A 228 -14.47 -24.86 -32.99
N GLY A 229 -14.74 -26.15 -32.74
CA GLY A 229 -13.86 -27.03 -31.94
C GLY A 229 -12.60 -27.52 -32.66
N GLU A 230 -12.58 -27.55 -33.99
CA GLU A 230 -11.46 -28.17 -34.74
C GLU A 230 -10.32 -27.21 -35.11
N LEU A 231 -10.45 -25.89 -34.86
CA LEU A 231 -9.44 -24.91 -35.26
C LEU A 231 -8.40 -24.58 -34.17
N LEU A 232 -8.58 -25.04 -32.94
CA LEU A 232 -7.71 -24.64 -31.81
C LEU A 232 -6.81 -25.76 -31.26
N SER A 233 -6.88 -26.98 -31.80
CA SER A 233 -6.18 -28.14 -31.21
C SER A 233 -4.69 -28.26 -31.56
N ASN A 234 -4.09 -27.33 -32.31
CA ASN A 234 -2.76 -27.57 -32.91
C ASN A 234 -1.69 -26.52 -32.60
N LYS A 235 -1.64 -26.02 -31.35
CA LYS A 235 -0.43 -25.36 -30.83
C LYS A 235 -0.41 -25.28 -29.30
N ARG A 236 0.07 -26.33 -28.60
CA ARG A 236 0.64 -26.23 -27.23
C ARG A 236 1.30 -27.56 -26.81
N ARG A 237 2.63 -27.59 -26.90
CA ARG A 237 3.62 -28.40 -26.14
C ARG A 237 4.80 -27.43 -26.01
N ASP A 238 5.33 -27.04 -24.87
CA ASP A 238 5.50 -27.64 -23.54
C ASP A 238 5.48 -26.51 -22.48
N GLU A 239 5.10 -26.79 -21.24
CA GLU A 239 5.64 -26.08 -20.06
C GLU A 239 5.42 -26.87 -18.76
N ARG A 240 6.44 -26.85 -17.90
CA ARG A 240 6.54 -27.57 -16.61
C ARG A 240 6.01 -26.69 -15.47
N MET A 241 5.28 -27.33 -14.56
CA MET A 241 4.56 -26.75 -13.41
C MET A 241 5.48 -26.26 -12.27
N VAL A 242 5.11 -25.13 -11.65
CA VAL A 242 5.36 -24.81 -10.23
C VAL A 242 4.11 -24.08 -9.69
N GLU A 243 3.63 -24.48 -8.52
CA GLU A 243 2.32 -24.13 -7.95
C GLU A 243 2.18 -22.66 -7.49
N PRO A 244 1.00 -22.02 -7.66
CA PRO A 244 0.80 -20.58 -7.46
C PRO A 244 0.37 -20.13 -6.04
N GLU A 245 0.11 -21.05 -5.10
CA GLU A 245 -0.51 -20.68 -3.82
C GLU A 245 0.46 -20.05 -2.80
N PHE A 246 1.76 -20.19 -3.00
CA PHE A 246 2.78 -19.66 -2.08
C PHE A 246 3.11 -18.16 -2.27
N LEU A 247 2.74 -17.56 -3.41
CA LEU A 247 3.12 -16.16 -3.71
C LEU A 247 2.15 -15.11 -3.15
N PHE A 248 0.90 -15.47 -2.85
CA PHE A 248 -0.09 -14.51 -2.37
C PHE A 248 0.02 -14.19 -0.88
N GLU A 249 0.48 -15.13 -0.04
CA GLU A 249 0.59 -14.89 1.41
C GLU A 249 1.80 -14.03 1.79
N VAL A 250 2.87 -14.02 0.98
CA VAL A 250 4.07 -13.21 1.24
C VAL A 250 3.80 -11.71 1.01
N TYR A 251 2.97 -11.36 0.02
CA TYR A 251 2.63 -9.96 -0.31
C TYR A 251 1.65 -9.29 0.68
N ILE A 252 1.09 -10.04 1.63
CA ILE A 252 0.20 -9.48 2.66
C ILE A 252 1.00 -8.90 3.84
N TRP A 253 2.29 -9.22 3.94
CA TRP A 253 3.21 -8.83 5.04
C TRP A 253 4.35 -7.90 4.64
N ILE A 254 4.39 -7.38 3.41
CA ILE A 254 5.35 -6.34 2.96
C ILE A 254 4.70 -4.95 2.96
#